data_AF-A0A3G9IU35-F1
#
_entry.id   AF-A0A3G9IU35-F1
#
_cell.length_a   1.000
_cell.length_b   1.000
_cell.length_c   1.000
_cell.angle_alpha   90.00
_cell.angle_beta   90.00
_cell.angle_gamma   90.00
#
_symmetry.space_group_name_H-M   'P 1'
#
loop_
_entity.id
_entity.type
_entity.pdbx_description
1 polymer ?
#
loop_
_entity_poly.entity_id
_entity_poly.type
_entity_poly.pdbx_seq_one_letter_code
_entity_poly.pdbx_strand_id
1 'polypeptide(L)'
;MPELLTLGTLRLDGILLTAILSAAVGFIALSIWLKHVGDERKAWWVSLWPNGCLLTLLCWKLAFLFNEPSMLWERPSSLILMRGSAEDAALGIMVALIYMIIAVRKRGITVLSLLDILPFAVLPCCIGFGLLWQNPYLLPYAGLFAALYVVLLRSPGTREAGSGRSAQITLLGAGLGGLLISLFAPYSPGMLPELTVGLTTGQWSFVGLSVLGTLLQARSG
;
A
#
# COMPACT_ATOMS: atom_id res chain seq x y z
N MET A 1 2.50 -8.92 15.45
CA MET A 1 1.81 -8.43 16.65
C MET A 1 0.66 -9.38 16.92
N PRO A 2 0.29 -9.61 18.20
CA PRO A 2 -0.90 -10.39 18.52
C PRO A 2 -2.16 -9.73 17.94
N GLU A 3 -3.20 -10.53 17.67
CA GLU A 3 -4.44 -10.05 17.03
C GLU A 3 -5.18 -8.99 17.87
N LEU A 4 -5.04 -9.05 19.19
CA LEU A 4 -5.59 -8.08 20.13
C LEU A 4 -4.51 -7.67 21.12
N LEU A 5 -4.25 -6.36 21.21
CA LEU A 5 -3.45 -5.77 22.27
C LEU A 5 -4.40 -5.20 23.32
N THR A 6 -4.46 -5.85 24.47
CA THR A 6 -5.23 -5.38 25.63
C THR A 6 -4.32 -4.60 26.56
N LEU A 7 -4.42 -3.27 26.54
CA LEU A 7 -3.78 -2.39 27.51
C LEU A 7 -4.83 -1.97 28.54
N GLY A 8 -4.99 -2.76 29.61
CA GLY A 8 -6.06 -2.57 30.59
C GLY A 8 -7.44 -2.75 29.96
N THR A 9 -8.27 -1.70 29.98
CA THR A 9 -9.60 -1.69 29.34
C THR A 9 -9.55 -1.39 27.84
N LEU A 10 -8.41 -0.94 27.32
CA LEU A 10 -8.26 -0.52 25.94
C LEU A 10 -7.93 -1.73 25.06
N ARG A 11 -8.88 -2.11 24.20
CA ARG A 11 -8.73 -3.17 23.20
C ARG A 11 -8.32 -2.56 21.86
N LEU A 12 -7.05 -2.70 21.50
CA LEU A 12 -6.53 -2.30 20.20
C LEU A 12 -6.48 -3.50 19.26
N ASP A 13 -7.08 -3.35 18.08
CA ASP A 13 -6.96 -4.31 16.99
C ASP A 13 -5.51 -4.29 16.47
N GLY A 14 -4.85 -5.45 16.51
CA GLY A 14 -3.47 -5.60 16.08
C GLY A 14 -3.27 -5.26 14.61
N ILE A 15 -4.28 -5.47 13.73
CA ILE A 15 -4.19 -5.09 12.31
C ILE A 15 -4.16 -3.59 12.17
N LEU A 16 -5.07 -2.87 12.85
CA LEU A 16 -5.15 -1.42 12.75
C LEU A 16 -3.85 -0.78 13.24
N LEU A 17 -3.31 -1.25 14.36
CA LEU A 17 -2.03 -0.77 14.87
C LEU A 17 -0.89 -1.08 13.88
N THR A 18 -0.85 -2.28 13.33
CA THR A 18 0.16 -2.67 12.33
C THR A 18 0.09 -1.80 11.09
N ALA A 19 -1.12 -1.50 10.58
CA ALA A 19 -1.35 -0.64 9.43
C ALA A 19 -0.93 0.81 9.69
N ILE A 20 -1.21 1.35 10.88
CA ILE A 20 -0.78 2.71 11.27
C ILE A 20 0.75 2.78 11.36
N LEU A 21 1.37 1.81 12.03
CA LEU A 21 2.83 1.75 12.16
C LEU A 21 3.50 1.58 10.80
N SER A 22 2.96 0.73 9.92
CA SER A 22 3.50 0.54 8.58
C SER A 22 3.35 1.80 7.72
N ALA A 23 2.22 2.50 7.81
CA ALA A 23 2.02 3.78 7.14
C ALA A 23 3.00 4.85 7.64
N ALA A 24 3.32 4.85 8.93
CA ALA A 24 4.34 5.73 9.51
C ALA A 24 5.75 5.40 8.99
N VAL A 25 6.10 4.11 8.83
CA VAL A 25 7.36 3.71 8.19
C VAL A 25 7.44 4.22 6.75
N GLY A 26 6.36 4.07 5.97
CA GLY A 26 6.24 4.64 4.63
C GLY A 26 6.44 6.15 4.59
N PHE A 27 5.83 6.88 5.52
CA PHE A 27 5.96 8.33 5.65
C PHE A 27 7.39 8.77 5.98
N ILE A 28 8.04 8.10 6.94
CA ILE A 28 9.42 8.41 7.34
C ILE A 28 10.37 8.17 6.17
N ALA A 29 10.24 7.03 5.49
CA ALA A 29 11.06 6.67 4.34
C ALA A 29 10.91 7.67 3.18
N LEU A 30 9.67 8.07 2.85
CA LEU A 30 9.39 9.12 1.87
C LEU A 30 10.03 10.46 2.27
N SER A 31 9.89 10.85 3.54
CA SER A 31 10.42 12.12 4.05
C SER A 31 11.94 12.19 3.98
N ILE A 32 12.62 11.07 4.27
CA ILE A 32 14.08 10.93 4.15
C ILE A 32 14.50 11.01 2.69
N TRP A 33 13.82 10.27 1.80
CA TRP A 33 14.14 10.26 0.38
C TRP A 33 13.95 11.65 -0.27
N LEU A 34 12.82 12.32 -0.02
CA LEU A 34 12.57 13.68 -0.52
C LEU A 34 13.60 14.69 -0.02
N LYS A 35 14.07 14.54 1.23
CA LYS A 35 15.16 15.37 1.78
C LYS A 35 16.47 15.13 1.02
N HIS A 36 16.74 13.91 0.60
CA HIS A 36 17.95 13.54 -0.12
C HIS A 36 17.95 14.03 -1.57
N VAL A 37 16.80 13.96 -2.26
CA VAL A 37 16.65 14.44 -3.65
C VAL A 37 16.61 15.97 -3.73
N GLY A 38 16.19 16.65 -2.67
CA GLY A 38 16.17 18.12 -2.63
C GLY A 38 14.99 18.75 -3.39
N ASP A 39 13.87 18.03 -3.52
CA ASP A 39 12.67 18.54 -4.21
C ASP A 39 12.06 19.74 -3.45
N GLU A 40 11.92 20.88 -4.14
CA GLU A 40 11.29 22.09 -3.62
C GLU A 40 9.83 21.86 -3.19
N ARG A 41 9.16 20.85 -3.77
CA ARG A 41 7.77 20.48 -3.47
C ARG A 41 7.64 19.50 -2.31
N LYS A 42 8.73 19.20 -1.59
CA LYS A 42 8.78 18.24 -0.47
C LYS A 42 7.64 18.43 0.53
N ALA A 43 7.40 19.65 1.01
CA ALA A 43 6.38 19.91 2.03
C ALA A 43 4.97 19.50 1.57
N TRP A 44 4.70 19.61 0.27
CA TRP A 44 3.44 19.20 -0.31
C TRP A 44 3.35 17.68 -0.47
N TRP A 45 4.39 17.01 -0.98
CA TRP A 45 4.40 15.54 -1.06
C TRP A 45 4.25 14.88 0.31
N VAL A 46 4.92 15.42 1.32
CA VAL A 46 4.85 14.97 2.71
C VAL A 46 3.45 15.16 3.30
N SER A 47 2.67 16.16 2.87
CA SER A 47 1.28 16.30 3.32
C SER A 47 0.29 15.45 2.53
N LEU A 48 0.60 15.10 1.26
CA LEU A 48 -0.26 14.26 0.42
C LEU A 48 -0.37 12.82 0.94
N TRP A 49 0.76 12.22 1.37
CA TRP A 49 0.79 10.84 1.88
C TRP A 49 -0.12 10.61 3.09
N PRO A 50 0.00 11.35 4.22
CA PRO A 50 -0.85 11.14 5.38
C PRO A 50 -2.33 11.43 5.08
N ASN A 51 -2.64 12.37 4.18
CA ASN A 51 -4.02 12.59 3.73
C ASN A 51 -4.58 11.36 3.01
N GLY A 52 -3.79 10.74 2.13
CA GLY A 52 -4.15 9.48 1.48
C GLY A 52 -4.35 8.34 2.48
N CYS A 53 -3.41 8.16 3.41
CA CYS A 53 -3.52 7.14 4.47
C CYS A 53 -4.76 7.36 5.36
N LEU A 54 -5.05 8.61 5.74
CA LEU A 54 -6.23 8.96 6.52
C LEU A 54 -7.51 8.61 5.77
N LEU A 55 -7.56 8.92 4.47
CA LEU A 55 -8.69 8.56 3.60
C LEU A 55 -8.89 7.05 3.53
N THR A 56 -7.82 6.29 3.35
CA THR A 56 -7.86 4.82 3.37
C THR A 56 -8.39 4.30 4.71
N LEU A 57 -7.89 4.81 5.84
CA LEU A 57 -8.31 4.39 7.18
C LEU A 57 -9.77 4.77 7.46
N LEU A 58 -10.21 5.96 7.04
CA LEU A 58 -11.60 6.40 7.20
C LEU A 58 -12.53 5.53 6.36
N CYS A 59 -12.21 5.29 5.09
CA CYS A 59 -13.00 4.38 4.25
C CYS A 59 -13.03 2.97 4.82
N TRP A 60 -11.88 2.43 5.24
CA TRP A 60 -11.81 1.09 5.83
C TRP A 60 -12.65 0.97 7.10
N LYS A 61 -12.61 1.98 7.98
CA LYS A 61 -13.36 1.97 9.24
C LYS A 61 -14.84 2.29 9.06
N LEU A 62 -15.19 3.12 8.08
CA LEU A 62 -16.54 3.64 7.89
C LEU A 62 -17.30 2.97 6.74
N ALA A 63 -16.71 2.02 6.01
CA ALA A 63 -17.36 1.38 4.87
C ALA A 63 -18.70 0.72 5.24
N PHE A 64 -18.80 0.14 6.44
CA PHE A 64 -20.03 -0.50 6.92
C PHE A 64 -21.24 0.46 6.97
N LEU A 65 -21.00 1.77 7.12
CA LEU A 65 -22.06 2.78 7.16
C LEU A 65 -22.79 2.94 5.84
N PHE A 66 -22.13 2.63 4.71
CA PHE A 66 -22.78 2.68 3.41
C PHE A 66 -23.80 1.55 3.23
N ASN A 67 -23.55 0.41 3.87
CA ASN A 67 -24.42 -0.76 3.77
C ASN A 67 -25.54 -0.71 4.81
N GLU A 68 -25.24 -0.25 6.04
CA GLU A 68 -26.19 -0.23 7.16
C GLU A 68 -26.19 1.13 7.88
N PRO A 69 -26.74 2.19 7.26
CA PRO A 69 -26.72 3.53 7.84
C PRO A 69 -27.54 3.64 9.14
N SER A 70 -28.55 2.77 9.34
CA SER A 70 -29.36 2.73 10.56
C SER A 70 -28.56 2.32 11.80
N MET A 71 -27.46 1.57 11.65
CA MET A 71 -26.60 1.15 12.76
C MET A 71 -26.04 2.35 13.55
N LEU A 72 -25.84 3.50 12.91
CA LEU A 72 -25.39 4.72 13.59
C LEU A 72 -26.33 5.13 14.72
N TRP A 73 -27.64 5.11 14.44
CA TRP A 73 -28.65 5.60 15.39
C TRP A 73 -29.03 4.53 16.40
N GLU A 74 -29.01 3.26 16.00
CA GLU A 74 -29.35 2.15 16.88
C GLU A 74 -28.21 1.77 17.84
N ARG A 75 -26.96 1.83 17.37
CA ARG A 75 -25.78 1.38 18.13
C ARG A 75 -24.57 2.27 17.82
N PRO A 76 -24.46 3.48 18.40
CA PRO A 76 -23.31 4.37 18.15
C PRO A 76 -21.97 3.75 18.57
N SER A 77 -21.97 2.78 19.48
CA SER A 77 -20.78 2.01 19.88
C SER A 77 -20.23 1.11 18.76
N SER A 78 -21.02 0.80 17.73
CA SER A 78 -20.59 0.02 16.56
C SER A 78 -19.43 0.68 15.81
N LEU A 79 -19.36 2.02 15.80
CA LEU A 79 -18.27 2.79 15.19
C LEU A 79 -16.89 2.42 15.73
N ILE A 80 -16.79 2.00 16.99
CA ILE A 80 -15.53 1.63 17.62
C ILE A 80 -15.28 0.14 17.43
N LEU A 81 -16.33 -0.68 17.57
CA LEU A 81 -16.25 -2.14 17.69
C LEU A 81 -16.21 -2.90 16.35
N MET A 82 -16.80 -2.35 15.28
CA MET A 82 -16.78 -3.03 13.99
C MET A 82 -15.40 -3.00 13.35
N ARG A 83 -14.95 -4.17 12.91
CA ARG A 83 -13.70 -4.36 12.18
C ARG A 83 -14.00 -4.29 10.69
N GLY A 84 -13.30 -3.40 9.98
CA GLY A 84 -13.42 -3.30 8.53
C GLY A 84 -12.89 -4.55 7.84
N SER A 85 -13.51 -4.95 6.75
CA SER A 85 -13.08 -6.08 5.94
C SER A 85 -11.86 -5.74 5.08
N ALA A 86 -11.25 -6.75 4.44
CA ALA A 86 -10.19 -6.52 3.46
C ALA A 86 -10.70 -5.81 2.19
N GLU A 87 -11.96 -6.04 1.82
CA GLU A 87 -12.62 -5.39 0.68
C GLU A 87 -12.79 -3.88 0.93
N ASP A 88 -13.20 -3.52 2.14
CA ASP A 88 -13.32 -2.12 2.59
C ASP A 88 -11.97 -1.39 2.54
N ALA A 89 -10.89 -2.09 2.90
CA ALA A 89 -9.53 -1.56 2.82
C ALA A 89 -9.12 -1.32 1.34
N ALA A 90 -9.42 -2.25 0.44
CA ALA A 90 -9.15 -2.10 -0.99
C ALA A 90 -9.92 -0.91 -1.59
N LEU A 91 -11.19 -0.73 -1.20
CA LEU A 91 -12.01 0.42 -1.58
C LEU A 91 -11.38 1.73 -1.07
N GLY A 92 -10.94 1.76 0.19
CA GLY A 92 -10.23 2.92 0.76
C GLY A 92 -8.95 3.28 0.00
N ILE A 93 -8.15 2.29 -0.39
CA ILE A 93 -6.96 2.51 -1.22
C ILE A 93 -7.35 3.11 -2.57
N MET A 94 -8.41 2.60 -3.21
CA MET A 94 -8.90 3.12 -4.48
C MET A 94 -9.31 4.60 -4.38
N VAL A 95 -10.07 4.97 -3.35
CA VAL A 95 -10.48 6.37 -3.12
C VAL A 95 -9.27 7.26 -2.85
N ALA A 96 -8.30 6.79 -2.05
CA ALA A 96 -7.06 7.52 -1.78
C ALA A 96 -6.25 7.77 -3.07
N LEU A 97 -6.14 6.78 -3.96
CA LEU A 97 -5.49 6.93 -5.26
C LEU A 97 -6.21 7.96 -6.15
N ILE A 98 -7.53 7.90 -6.23
CA ILE A 98 -8.33 8.89 -6.99
C ILE A 98 -8.10 10.29 -6.43
N TYR A 99 -8.17 10.45 -5.10
CA TYR A 99 -7.88 11.72 -4.43
C TYR A 99 -6.48 12.26 -4.79
N MET A 100 -5.44 11.42 -4.71
CA MET A 100 -4.07 11.81 -5.03
C MET A 100 -3.93 12.23 -6.50
N ILE A 101 -4.54 11.50 -7.43
CA ILE A 101 -4.54 11.85 -8.87
C ILE A 101 -5.21 13.21 -9.09
N ILE A 102 -6.37 13.44 -8.47
CA ILE A 102 -7.08 14.72 -8.57
C ILE A 102 -6.23 15.86 -7.97
N ALA A 103 -5.61 15.64 -6.81
CA ALA A 103 -4.77 16.63 -6.14
C ALA A 103 -3.54 17.03 -6.97
N VAL A 104 -2.90 16.05 -7.61
CA VAL A 104 -1.76 16.23 -8.52
C VAL A 104 -2.18 17.00 -9.78
N ARG A 105 -3.31 16.61 -10.41
CA ARG A 105 -3.84 17.29 -11.60
C ARG A 105 -4.23 18.74 -11.34
N LYS A 106 -4.85 19.02 -10.19
CA LYS A 106 -5.23 20.40 -9.79
C LYS A 106 -4.02 21.33 -9.64
N ARG A 107 -2.81 20.80 -9.49
CA ARG A 107 -1.56 21.56 -9.37
C ARG A 107 -0.71 21.56 -10.64
N GLY A 108 -1.23 21.03 -11.75
CA GLY A 108 -0.49 20.93 -13.01
C GLY A 108 0.70 19.98 -12.96
N ILE A 109 0.77 19.09 -11.97
CA ILE A 109 1.82 18.07 -11.85
C ILE A 109 1.42 16.86 -12.69
N THR A 110 2.39 16.23 -13.36
CA THR A 110 2.10 15.03 -14.15
C THR A 110 1.77 13.84 -13.26
N VAL A 111 0.84 12.99 -13.69
CA VAL A 111 0.49 11.76 -12.95
C VAL A 111 1.69 10.79 -12.88
N LEU A 112 2.60 10.84 -13.86
CA LEU A 112 3.84 10.07 -13.84
C LEU A 112 4.73 10.46 -12.65
N SER A 113 4.81 11.75 -12.30
CA SER A 113 5.57 12.18 -11.11
C SER A 113 4.99 11.59 -9.82
N LEU A 114 3.65 11.50 -9.71
CA LEU A 114 3.01 10.82 -8.57
C LEU A 114 3.37 9.34 -8.54
N LEU A 115 3.27 8.66 -9.69
CA LEU A 115 3.59 7.24 -9.81
C LEU A 115 5.05 6.93 -9.53
N ASP A 116 5.97 7.85 -9.80
CA ASP A 116 7.38 7.67 -9.47
C ASP A 116 7.70 7.86 -7.99
N ILE A 117 6.94 8.70 -7.30
CA ILE A 117 7.15 9.02 -5.88
C ILE A 117 6.45 7.99 -4.98
N LEU A 118 5.28 7.49 -5.38
CA LEU A 118 4.48 6.51 -4.63
C LEU A 118 5.28 5.29 -4.13
N PRO A 119 6.11 4.63 -4.97
CA PRO A 119 6.92 3.49 -4.55
C PRO A 119 7.81 3.74 -3.33
N PHE A 120 8.33 4.96 -3.17
CA PHE A 120 9.20 5.30 -2.05
C PHE A 120 8.48 5.35 -0.70
N ALA A 121 7.15 5.41 -0.71
CA ALA A 121 6.31 5.35 0.47
C ALA A 121 5.61 3.98 0.62
N VAL A 122 5.12 3.42 -0.49
CA VAL A 122 4.38 2.15 -0.51
C VAL A 122 5.28 0.96 -0.17
N LEU A 123 6.49 0.85 -0.76
CA LEU A 123 7.35 -0.30 -0.48
C LEU A 123 7.77 -0.38 0.99
N PRO A 124 8.25 0.70 1.64
CA PRO A 124 8.54 0.67 3.08
C PRO A 124 7.31 0.40 3.94
N CYS A 125 6.12 0.86 3.51
CA CYS A 125 4.86 0.49 4.16
C CYS A 125 4.63 -1.03 4.10
N CYS A 126 4.74 -1.65 2.91
CA CYS A 126 4.57 -3.10 2.77
C CYS A 126 5.62 -3.91 3.55
N ILE A 127 6.88 -3.44 3.57
CA ILE A 127 7.95 -4.05 4.38
C ILE A 127 7.60 -3.97 5.87
N GLY A 128 7.23 -2.78 6.36
CA GLY A 128 6.83 -2.57 7.75
C GLY A 128 5.66 -3.46 8.14
N PHE A 129 4.64 -3.55 7.28
CA PHE A 129 3.49 -4.42 7.52
C PHE A 129 3.88 -5.89 7.60
N GLY A 130 4.68 -6.39 6.64
CA GLY A 130 5.10 -7.79 6.61
C GLY A 130 6.02 -8.21 7.76
N LEU A 131 6.80 -7.27 8.32
CA LEU A 131 7.65 -7.53 9.49
C LEU A 131 6.88 -7.43 10.82
N LEU A 132 5.90 -6.53 10.90
CA LEU A 132 5.12 -6.30 12.12
C LEU A 132 3.98 -7.30 12.27
N TRP A 133 3.32 -7.68 11.18
CA TRP A 133 2.30 -8.72 11.18
C TRP A 133 3.00 -10.07 11.34
N GLN A 134 2.76 -10.79 12.45
CA GLN A 134 3.47 -12.03 12.83
C GLN A 134 3.04 -13.23 11.97
N ASN A 135 3.02 -13.04 10.65
CA ASN A 135 2.61 -14.03 9.69
C ASN A 135 3.84 -14.48 8.86
N PRO A 136 4.33 -15.72 9.04
CA PRO A 136 5.50 -16.21 8.30
C PRO A 136 5.30 -16.19 6.79
N TYR A 137 4.05 -16.26 6.30
CA TYR A 137 3.72 -16.20 4.88
C TYR A 137 4.00 -14.83 4.25
N LEU A 138 4.14 -13.75 5.04
CA LEU A 138 4.43 -12.41 4.55
C LEU A 138 5.93 -12.10 4.46
N LEU A 139 6.79 -12.86 5.14
CA LEU A 139 8.24 -12.60 5.19
C LEU A 139 8.91 -12.64 3.81
N PRO A 140 8.60 -13.61 2.91
CA PRO A 140 9.18 -13.61 1.57
C PRO A 140 8.83 -12.34 0.78
N TYR A 141 7.58 -11.88 0.89
CA TYR A 141 7.13 -10.65 0.23
C TYR A 141 7.81 -9.41 0.80
N ALA A 142 7.99 -9.33 2.13
CA ALA A 142 8.76 -8.25 2.76
C ALA A 142 10.22 -8.23 2.24
N GLY A 143 10.83 -9.40 2.08
CA GLY A 143 12.17 -9.54 1.48
C GLY A 143 12.22 -9.04 0.03
N LEU A 144 11.24 -9.38 -0.79
CA LEU A 144 11.10 -8.86 -2.16
C LEU A 144 10.99 -7.34 -2.17
N PHE A 145 10.07 -6.78 -1.37
CA PHE A 145 9.86 -5.33 -1.33
C PHE A 145 11.09 -4.59 -0.83
N ALA A 146 11.85 -5.17 0.11
CA ALA A 146 13.13 -4.63 0.55
C ALA A 146 14.17 -4.63 -0.57
N ALA A 147 14.29 -5.73 -1.32
CA ALA A 147 15.19 -5.80 -2.47
C ALA A 147 14.82 -4.76 -3.55
N LEU A 148 13.53 -4.63 -3.87
CA LEU A 148 13.04 -3.61 -4.81
C LEU A 148 13.32 -2.20 -4.32
N TYR A 149 13.11 -1.92 -3.04
CA TYR A 149 13.39 -0.61 -2.46
C TYR A 149 14.89 -0.26 -2.56
N VAL A 150 15.78 -1.23 -2.31
CA VAL A 150 17.24 -1.04 -2.51
C VAL A 150 17.58 -0.77 -3.98
N VAL A 151 16.96 -1.48 -4.92
CA VAL A 151 17.14 -1.25 -6.36
C VAL A 151 16.70 0.18 -6.74
N LEU A 152 15.55 0.64 -6.23
CA LEU A 152 15.06 1.99 -6.47
C LEU A 152 16.02 3.05 -5.92
N LEU A 153 16.55 2.87 -4.72
CA LEU A 153 17.49 3.83 -4.11
C LEU A 153 18.83 3.91 -4.85
N ARG A 154 19.26 2.81 -5.49
CA ARG A 154 20.53 2.75 -6.23
C ARG A 154 20.42 3.14 -7.70
N SER A 155 19.23 3.09 -8.28
CA SER A 155 19.05 3.43 -9.69
C SER A 155 19.19 4.94 -9.90
N PRO A 156 20.10 5.42 -10.76
CA PRO A 156 20.28 6.86 -10.97
C PRO A 156 19.05 7.53 -11.61
N GLY A 157 18.30 6.79 -12.43
CA GLY A 157 17.11 7.30 -13.13
C GLY A 157 15.83 7.39 -12.30
N THR A 158 15.87 7.04 -11.01
CA THR A 158 14.71 7.14 -10.09
C THR A 158 14.73 8.41 -9.24
N ARG A 159 15.77 9.24 -9.40
CA ARG A 159 15.93 10.52 -8.70
C ARG A 159 15.10 11.65 -9.33
N GLU A 160 14.71 11.50 -10.58
CA GLU A 160 13.87 12.45 -11.31
C GLU A 160 12.42 11.96 -11.36
N ALA A 161 11.51 12.73 -10.78
CA ALA A 161 10.09 12.41 -10.77
C ALA A 161 9.42 12.82 -12.10
N GLY A 162 8.75 11.88 -12.78
CA GLY A 162 8.02 12.13 -14.02
C GLY A 162 8.45 11.27 -15.21
N SER A 163 9.50 10.45 -15.05
CA SER A 163 9.97 9.51 -16.08
C SER A 163 9.11 8.24 -16.17
N GLY A 164 8.39 7.90 -15.10
CA GLY A 164 7.68 6.63 -14.95
C GLY A 164 8.59 5.46 -14.59
N ARG A 165 9.90 5.67 -14.46
CA ARG A 165 10.88 4.59 -14.27
C ARG A 165 10.77 3.94 -12.90
N SER A 166 10.56 4.72 -11.85
CA SER A 166 10.40 4.20 -10.49
C SER A 166 9.11 3.39 -10.40
N ALA A 167 8.04 3.89 -11.01
CA ALA A 167 6.77 3.18 -11.13
C ALA A 167 6.95 1.85 -11.87
N GLN A 168 7.60 1.87 -13.03
CA GLN A 168 7.82 0.69 -13.87
C GLN A 168 8.63 -0.38 -13.14
N ILE A 169 9.78 -0.03 -12.55
CA ILE A 169 10.62 -0.97 -11.80
C ILE A 169 9.82 -1.61 -10.67
N THR A 170 9.01 -0.82 -9.97
CA THR A 170 8.20 -1.30 -8.85
C THR A 170 7.09 -2.24 -9.33
N LEU A 171 6.37 -1.89 -10.38
CA LEU A 171 5.28 -2.70 -10.93
C LEU A 171 5.78 -4.03 -11.50
N LEU A 172 6.85 -3.99 -12.31
CA LEU A 172 7.46 -5.20 -12.85
C LEU A 172 8.08 -6.06 -11.77
N GLY A 173 8.81 -5.45 -10.85
CA GLY A 173 9.49 -6.16 -9.76
C GLY A 173 8.51 -6.80 -8.78
N ALA A 174 7.47 -6.07 -8.36
CA ALA A 174 6.43 -6.58 -7.48
C ALA A 174 5.55 -7.61 -8.18
N GLY A 175 5.24 -7.40 -9.46
CA GLY A 175 4.47 -8.35 -10.26
C GLY A 175 5.21 -9.67 -10.49
N LEU A 176 6.37 -9.64 -11.16
CA LEU A 176 7.13 -10.86 -11.46
C LEU A 176 7.67 -11.54 -10.20
N GLY A 177 8.22 -10.75 -9.27
CA GLY A 177 8.75 -11.27 -8.01
C GLY A 177 7.64 -11.80 -7.10
N GLY A 178 6.51 -11.10 -7.02
CA GLY A 178 5.36 -11.54 -6.23
C GLY A 178 4.73 -12.81 -6.77
N LEU A 179 4.63 -12.93 -8.09
CA LEU A 179 4.19 -14.15 -8.76
C LEU A 179 5.12 -15.32 -8.43
N LEU A 180 6.44 -15.13 -8.57
CA LEU A 180 7.43 -16.18 -8.28
C LEU A 180 7.34 -16.63 -6.82
N ILE A 181 7.29 -15.69 -5.88
CA ILE A 181 7.13 -16.01 -4.45
C ILE A 181 5.82 -16.76 -4.21
N SER A 182 4.72 -16.32 -4.81
CA SER A 182 3.41 -16.94 -4.61
C SER A 182 3.30 -18.38 -5.10
N LEU A 183 4.19 -18.82 -6.00
CA LEU A 183 4.24 -20.22 -6.46
C LEU A 183 4.88 -21.15 -5.43
N PHE A 184 5.75 -20.62 -4.57
CA PHE A 184 6.49 -21.40 -3.56
C PHE A 184 6.07 -21.06 -2.12
N ALA A 185 5.30 -19.99 -1.92
CA ALA A 185 4.83 -19.59 -0.61
C ALA A 185 3.77 -20.59 -0.11
N PRO A 186 3.94 -21.13 1.11
CA PRO A 186 2.93 -22.01 1.68
C PRO A 186 1.64 -21.24 1.95
N TYR A 187 0.49 -21.91 1.78
CA TYR A 187 -0.82 -21.34 2.11
C TYR A 187 -1.12 -21.52 3.60
N SER A 188 -1.92 -20.63 4.17
CA SER A 188 -2.42 -20.79 5.53
C SER A 188 -3.16 -22.14 5.68
N PRO A 189 -2.99 -22.85 6.81
CA PRO A 189 -3.64 -24.14 7.02
C PRO A 189 -5.16 -24.02 6.88
N GLY A 190 -5.77 -24.89 6.06
CA GLY A 190 -7.22 -24.93 5.88
C GLY A 190 -7.79 -23.98 4.81
N MET A 191 -6.98 -23.14 4.16
CA MET A 191 -7.41 -22.39 2.98
C MET A 191 -7.21 -23.21 1.71
N LEU A 192 -8.32 -23.59 1.06
CA LEU A 192 -8.30 -24.06 -0.32
C LEU A 192 -8.24 -22.83 -1.24
N PRO A 193 -7.21 -22.68 -2.08
CA PRO A 193 -7.15 -21.57 -3.00
C PRO A 193 -8.28 -21.69 -4.03
N GLU A 194 -9.13 -20.68 -4.12
CA GLU A 194 -10.05 -20.54 -5.25
C GLU A 194 -9.22 -20.22 -6.50
N LEU A 195 -9.23 -21.16 -7.45
CA LEU A 195 -8.49 -21.05 -8.69
C LEU A 195 -9.40 -20.53 -9.79
N THR A 196 -9.03 -19.40 -10.37
CA THR A 196 -9.62 -18.88 -11.61
C THR A 196 -8.60 -19.09 -12.73
N VAL A 197 -8.91 -19.99 -13.66
CA VAL A 197 -8.01 -20.36 -14.78
C VAL A 197 -6.63 -20.83 -14.28
N GLY A 198 -6.61 -21.64 -13.22
CA GLY A 198 -5.38 -22.23 -12.68
C GLY A 198 -4.50 -21.30 -11.83
N LEU A 199 -4.93 -20.05 -11.59
CA LEU A 199 -4.26 -19.11 -10.71
C LEU A 199 -5.18 -18.61 -9.60
N THR A 200 -4.59 -18.25 -8.46
CA THR A 200 -5.29 -17.61 -7.35
C THR A 200 -5.58 -16.13 -7.64
N THR A 201 -6.56 -15.54 -6.96
CA THR A 201 -6.85 -14.09 -7.04
C THR A 201 -5.62 -13.23 -6.74
N GLY A 202 -4.78 -13.64 -5.79
CA GLY A 202 -3.51 -12.97 -5.49
C GLY A 202 -2.51 -13.05 -6.65
N GLN A 203 -2.38 -14.21 -7.29
CA GLN A 203 -1.52 -14.38 -8.48
C GLN A 203 -1.99 -13.53 -9.66
N TRP A 204 -3.29 -13.42 -9.88
CA TRP A 204 -3.85 -12.53 -10.90
C TRP A 204 -3.53 -11.05 -10.63
N SER A 205 -3.50 -10.64 -9.37
CA SER A 205 -3.06 -9.27 -9.02
C SER A 205 -1.60 -9.03 -9.42
N PHE A 206 -0.70 -10.00 -9.25
CA PHE A 206 0.70 -9.90 -9.66
C PHE A 206 0.87 -9.89 -11.19
N VAL A 207 0.08 -10.67 -11.92
CA VAL A 207 0.02 -10.61 -13.38
C VAL A 207 -0.43 -9.22 -13.84
N GLY A 208 -1.49 -8.68 -13.23
CA GLY A 208 -1.99 -7.33 -13.52
C GLY A 208 -0.92 -6.26 -13.29
N LEU A 209 -0.18 -6.32 -12.17
CA LEU A 209 0.94 -5.42 -11.89
C LEU A 209 2.03 -5.52 -12.96
N SER A 210 2.37 -6.73 -13.40
CA SER A 210 3.38 -6.96 -14.44
C SER A 210 2.95 -6.34 -15.76
N VAL A 211 1.70 -6.57 -16.18
CA VAL A 211 1.14 -5.98 -17.41
C VAL A 211 1.14 -4.46 -17.33
N LEU A 212 0.67 -3.88 -16.22
CA LEU A 212 0.70 -2.43 -16.01
C LEU A 212 2.13 -1.87 -16.08
N GLY A 213 3.10 -2.57 -15.50
CA GLY A 213 4.52 -2.22 -15.60
C GLY A 213 5.05 -2.23 -17.04
N THR A 214 4.64 -3.20 -17.86
CA THR A 214 5.06 -3.24 -19.27
C THR A 214 4.41 -2.14 -20.12
N LEU A 215 3.16 -1.78 -19.82
CA LEU A 215 2.44 -0.71 -20.53
C LEU A 215 2.95 0.68 -20.17
N LEU A 216 3.54 0.81 -18.97
CA LEU A 216 4.18 2.03 -18.52
C LEU A 216 5.53 2.17 -19.25
N GLN A 217 5.49 2.62 -20.50
CA GLN A 217 6.70 2.97 -21.25
C GLN A 217 7.42 4.10 -20.52
N ALA A 218 8.47 3.77 -19.77
CA ALA A 218 9.40 4.78 -19.28
C ALA A 218 9.99 5.48 -20.50
N ARG A 219 9.83 6.81 -20.59
CA ARG A 219 10.56 7.59 -21.58
C ARG A 219 12.04 7.45 -21.22
N SER A 220 12.79 6.72 -22.03
CA SER A 220 14.25 6.73 -21.97
C SER A 220 14.72 8.13 -22.34
N GLY A 221 14.95 8.96 -21.32
CA GLY A 221 15.78 10.16 -21.44
C GLY A 221 17.22 9.77 -21.66
#